data_AF-A0A5J4E471-F1
#
_entry.id   AF-A0A5J4E471-F1
#
_cell.length_a   1.000
_cell.length_b   1.000
_cell.length_c   1.000
_cell.angle_alpha   90.00
_cell.angle_beta   90.00
_cell.angle_gamma   90.00
#
_symmetry.space_group_name_H-M   'P 1'
#
loop_
_entity.id
_entity.type
_entity.pdbx_description
1 polymer ?
#
loop_
_entity_poly.entity_id
_entity_poly.type
_entity_poly.pdbx_seq_one_letter_code
_entity_poly.pdbx_strand_id
1 'polypeptide(L)' 'MIEWGGAQRWLSGDPDLDQLRQKLASNEGTVCAYRGVDPGAQVFHPLNKSMLALHRSLKSSFDPAGIFNPGRLYREL' A
#
# COMPACT_ATOMS: atom_id res chain seq x y z
N MET A 1 -5.96 7.18 18.28
CA MET A 1 -6.96 6.10 18.19
C MET A 1 -6.21 4.81 17.88
N ILE A 2 -6.41 3.76 18.68
CA ILE A 2 -5.77 2.45 18.53
C ILE A 2 -6.85 1.48 18.05
N GLU A 3 -6.64 0.80 16.93
CA GLU A 3 -7.59 -0.13 16.27
C GLU A 3 -7.31 -1.61 16.66
N TRP A 4 -8.14 -2.58 16.24
CA TRP A 4 -8.08 -4.03 16.49
C TRP A 4 -6.63 -4.54 16.61
N GLY A 5 -6.27 -4.93 17.83
CA GLY A 5 -4.98 -5.53 18.15
C GLY A 5 -3.87 -4.58 18.57
N GLY A 6 -4.10 -3.26 18.66
CA GLY A 6 -3.13 -2.35 19.26
C GLY A 6 -2.07 -1.78 18.31
N ALA A 7 -1.94 -2.35 17.12
CA ALA A 7 -0.80 -2.11 16.23
C ALA A 7 -1.04 -0.98 15.22
N GLN A 8 -2.29 -0.65 14.90
CA GLN A 8 -2.59 0.44 13.96
C GLN A 8 -2.50 1.80 14.67
N ARG A 9 -1.73 2.71 14.07
CA ARG A 9 -1.57 4.10 14.52
C ARG A 9 -1.96 5.05 13.39
N TRP A 10 -2.74 6.07 13.74
CA TRP A 10 -3.11 7.16 12.84
C TRP A 10 -2.16 8.33 13.03
N LEU A 11 -1.61 8.83 11.92
CA LEU A 11 -0.76 10.01 11.88
C LEU A 11 -1.47 11.08 11.02
N SER A 12 -1.69 12.27 11.58
CA SER A 12 -2.27 13.40 10.87
C SER A 12 -1.20 14.40 10.41
N GLY A 13 -1.54 15.24 9.45
CA GLY A 13 -0.64 16.21 8.83
C GLY A 13 -0.21 15.77 7.44
N ASP A 14 0.91 16.31 6.97
CA ASP A 14 1.50 16.01 5.66
C ASP A 14 2.92 15.42 5.82
N PRO A 15 3.04 14.22 6.42
CA PRO A 15 4.33 13.59 6.58
C PRO A 15 4.85 13.07 5.25
N ASP A 16 6.17 13.15 5.04
CA ASP A 16 6.82 12.53 3.90
C ASP A 16 6.67 11.00 3.97
N LEU A 17 5.83 10.45 3.09
CA LEU A 17 5.50 9.02 3.03
C LEU A 17 6.72 8.16 2.73
N ASP A 18 7.67 8.64 1.92
CA ASP A 18 8.84 7.86 1.55
C ASP A 18 9.84 7.79 2.69
N GLN A 19 10.01 8.89 3.44
CA GLN A 19 10.78 8.85 4.69
C GLN A 19 10.15 7.90 5.73
N LEU A 20 8.82 7.88 5.85
CA LEU A 20 8.13 6.96 6.76
C LEU A 20 8.34 5.50 6.32
N ARG A 21 8.26 5.19 5.04
CA ARG A 21 8.54 3.86 4.49
C ARG A 21 9.96 3.42 4.79
N GLN A 22 10.95 4.29 4.57
CA GLN A 22 12.34 3.98 4.86
C GLN A 22 12.57 3.66 6.34
N LYS A 23 11.96 4.43 7.25
CA LYS A 23 12.04 4.18 8.70
C LYS A 23 11.38 2.86 9.13
N LEU A 24 10.31 2.46 8.45
CA LEU A 24 9.56 1.25 8.80
C LEU A 24 10.14 -0.03 8.18
N ALA A 25 10.94 0.09 7.12
CA ALA A 25 11.55 -1.04 6.43
C ALA A 25 12.35 -1.98 7.35
N SER A 26 13.02 -1.44 8.38
CA SER A 26 13.77 -2.24 9.35
C SER A 26 12.94 -2.79 10.51
N ASN A 27 11.68 -2.37 10.63
CA ASN A 27 10.79 -2.68 11.76
C ASN A 27 9.62 -3.59 11.37
N GLU A 28 9.65 -4.15 10.16
CA GLU A 28 8.56 -4.95 9.57
C GLU A 28 7.19 -4.22 9.58
N GLY A 29 7.23 -2.90 9.71
CA GLY A 29 6.05 -2.05 9.79
C GLY A 29 5.59 -1.61 8.41
N THR A 30 4.32 -1.22 8.32
CA THR A 30 3.74 -0.68 7.08
C THR A 30 3.13 0.70 7.32
N VAL A 31 3.11 1.51 6.27
CA VAL A 31 2.45 2.82 6.25
C VAL A 31 1.71 2.96 4.95
N CYS A 32 0.46 3.42 5.04
CA CYS A 32 -0.39 3.71 3.89
C CYS A 32 -1.03 5.07 4.08
N ALA A 33 -1.10 5.86 3.02
CA ALA A 33 -1.89 7.09 3.03
C ALA A 33 -3.39 6.75 3.06
N TYR A 34 -4.20 7.60 3.70
CA TYR A 34 -5.64 7.38 3.82
C TYR A 34 -6.47 8.50 3.19
N ARG A 35 -6.03 9.76 3.31
CA ARG A 35 -6.72 10.95 2.78
C ARG A 35 -5.71 11.97 2.29
N GLY A 36 -6.13 12.84 1.37
CA GLY A 36 -5.34 13.98 0.88
C GLY A 36 -4.18 13.58 -0.04
N VAL A 37 -4.22 12.39 -0.63
CA VAL A 37 -3.15 11.91 -1.53
C VAL A 37 -3.43 12.33 -2.96
N ASP A 38 -2.38 12.75 -3.67
CA ASP A 38 -2.49 13.12 -5.08
C ASP A 38 -3.01 11.96 -5.94
N PRO A 39 -3.79 12.26 -6.99
CA PRO A 39 -4.20 11.25 -7.96
C PRO A 39 -2.99 10.52 -8.55
N GLY A 40 -2.94 9.21 -8.32
CA GLY A 40 -1.88 8.35 -8.82
C GLY A 40 -0.67 8.20 -7.90
N ALA A 41 -0.61 8.88 -6.75
CA ALA A 41 0.41 8.61 -5.74
C ALA A 41 0.35 7.14 -5.28
N GLN A 42 1.51 6.55 -4.96
CA GLN A 42 1.54 5.22 -4.37
C GLN A 42 1.01 5.30 -2.94
N VAL A 43 -0.21 4.83 -2.72
CA VAL A 43 -0.90 4.93 -1.42
C VAL A 43 -0.44 3.85 -0.45
N PHE A 44 -0.32 2.61 -0.93
CA PHE A 44 0.00 1.45 -0.09
C PHE A 44 1.49 1.33 0.17
N HIS A 45 1.86 0.64 1.26
CA HIS A 45 3.25 0.28 1.50
C HIS A 45 3.75 -0.67 0.40
N PRO A 46 4.97 -0.48 -0.16
CA PRO A 46 5.48 -1.36 -1.19
C PRO A 46 5.49 -2.83 -0.77
N LEU A 47 5.04 -3.71 -1.65
CA LEU A 47 5.10 -5.15 -1.42
C LEU A 47 6.51 -5.68 -1.66
N ASN A 48 6.90 -6.67 -0.85
CA ASN A 48 8.04 -7.51 -1.24
C ASN A 48 7.70 -8.33 -2.49
N LYS A 49 8.73 -8.88 -3.13
CA LYS A 49 8.60 -9.59 -4.42
C LYS A 49 7.60 -10.75 -4.36
N SER A 50 7.60 -11.53 -3.30
CA SER A 50 6.73 -12.70 -3.15
C SER A 50 5.26 -12.30 -3.00
N MET A 51 4.98 -11.28 -2.18
CA MET A 51 3.63 -10.75 -2.02
C MET A 51 3.12 -10.11 -3.32
N LEU A 52 3.99 -9.40 -4.05
CA LEU A 52 3.61 -8.82 -5.33
C LEU A 52 3.28 -9.90 -6.38
N ALA A 53 4.03 -11.00 -6.39
CA ALA A 53 3.73 -12.15 -7.26
C ALA A 53 2.37 -12.77 -6.92
N LEU A 54 2.06 -12.96 -5.64
CA LEU A 54 0.75 -13.46 -5.20
C LEU A 54 -0.38 -12.51 -5.62
N HIS A 55 -0.22 -11.21 -5.41
CA HIS A 55 -1.21 -10.21 -5.82
C HIS A 55 -1.46 -10.23 -7.34
N ARG A 56 -0.40 -10.39 -8.15
CA ARG A 56 -0.55 -10.53 -9.62
C ARG A 56 -1.34 -11.78 -9.98
N SER A 57 -1.03 -12.92 -9.38
CA SER A 57 -1.76 -14.18 -9.63
C SER A 57 -3.25 -14.05 -9.27
N LEU A 58 -3.54 -13.41 -8.14
CA LEU A 58 -4.92 -13.12 -7.74
C LEU A 58 -5.60 -12.20 -8.76
N LYS A 59 -5.00 -11.05 -9.09
CA LYS A 59 -5.60 -10.11 -10.06
C LYS A 59 -5.83 -10.77 -11.42
N SER A 60 -4.87 -11.53 -11.92
CA SER A 60 -5.01 -12.25 -13.20
C SER A 60 -6.11 -13.32 -13.17
N SER A 61 -6.42 -13.90 -12.01
CA SER A 61 -7.46 -14.92 -11.89
C SER A 61 -8.86 -14.31 -11.84
N PHE A 62 -9.00 -13.15 -11.17
CA PHE A 62 -10.29 -12.46 -11.00
C PHE A 62 -10.59 -11.44 -12.11
N ASP A 63 -9.57 -10.88 -12.74
CA ASP A 63 -9.67 -9.87 -13.80
C ASP A 63 -8.63 -10.14 -14.91
N PRO A 64 -8.79 -11.22 -15.70
CA PRO A 64 -7.84 -11.56 -16.76
C PRO A 64 -7.72 -10.48 -17.85
N ALA A 65 -8.77 -9.69 -18.04
CA ALA A 65 -8.81 -8.61 -19.02
C ALA A 65 -8.25 -7.27 -18.48
N GLY A 66 -7.93 -7.18 -17.19
CA GLY A 66 -7.36 -5.98 -16.57
C GLY A 66 -8.30 -4.78 -16.53
N ILE A 67 -9.62 -4.99 -16.60
CA ILE A 67 -10.62 -3.92 -16.72
C ILE A 67 -10.83 -3.22 -15.37
N PHE A 68 -10.70 -3.95 -14.26
CA PHE A 68 -11.03 -3.42 -12.96
C PHE A 68 -9.85 -2.65 -12.34
N ASN A 69 -10.01 -1.32 -12.29
CA ASN A 69 -9.19 -0.38 -11.55
C ASN A 69 -7.68 -0.53 -11.82
N PRO A 70 -7.22 -0.43 -13.09
CA PRO A 70 -5.80 -0.57 -13.43
C PRO A 70 -4.95 0.44 -12.66
N GLY A 71 -3.85 -0.05 -12.08
CA GLY A 71 -2.90 0.78 -11.32
C GLY A 71 -3.41 1.36 -9.99
N ARG A 72 -4.64 1.04 -9.54
CA ARG A 72 -5.21 1.63 -8.31
C ARG A 72 -4.60 1.09 -7.02
N LEU A 73 -4.22 -0.20 -6.98
CA LEU A 73 -3.60 -0.81 -5.81
C LEU A 73 -2.08 -0.63 -5.86
N TYR A 74 -1.44 -1.30 -6.81
CA TYR A 74 -0.03 -1.13 -7.12
C TYR A 74 0.08 -0.93 -8.64
N ARG A 75 1.03 -0.11 -9.08
CA ARG A 75 1.20 0.19 -10.51
C ARG A 75 1.71 -1.02 -11.28
N GLU A 76 2.31 -1.97 -10.57
CA GLU A 76 2.89 -3.20 -11.08
C GLU A 76 1.87 -4.36 -11.19
N LEU A 77 0.58 -4.10 -10.92
CA LEU A 77 -0.54 -5.06 -11.01
C LEU A 77 -1.37 -4.88 -12.28
#